data_AF-A0A016UWR4-F1
#
_entry.id   AF-A0A016UWR4-F1
#
_cell.length_a   1.000
_cell.length_b   1.000
_cell.length_c   1.000
_cell.angle_alpha   90.00
_cell.angle_beta   90.00
_cell.angle_gamma   90.00
#
_symmetry.space_group_name_H-M   'P 1'
#
loop_
_entity.id
_entity.type
_entity.pdbx_description
1 polymer ?
#
loop_
_entity_poly.entity_id
_entity_poly.type
_entity_poly.pdbx_seq_one_letter_code
_entity_poly.pdbx_strand_id
1 'polypeptide(L)'
;MHLRSLPNRFYASIDQLLMIICFHTALLASIIQNSSANSPMIDFGNGQPNKERGCNFQAYVINSMTVSTFPVEPTLCWSVTGSVRLDETTDVSHEKLTALFKYLNVLTGKLEIINTQFRNLSFFRPLFSVTGATGEASEVLLIANNSKLETMAGGALLYPVIDRIRIEDNPMLDVNCSHVLENYATLRTIRRNRVNCGCELDGSLTTTNIDTIPDNCDYIFGKLEISGENSPNAEVLTRKFGKATNITGELAILNTNLTSLEFLSNLVNITSKYNVYAEEFIEQFVRIENNVMLERLGWDKLEVVYMSTVSISANPKLCYTVAELDALLYSEYVNVIEGKLCAGDEHSGNSTHICRLANNATLSNLPASCSSITGQLTLDHTMDASDLWKLYNVTSIYGSLSVVNTSMIGLSPLWNLRRLCNPSREKFQQKLRYMELPNIVSVSQV
;
A
#
# COMPACT_ATOMS: atom_id res chain seq x y z
N MET A 1 3.19 5.93 35.66
CA MET A 1 3.13 7.11 34.78
C MET A 1 4.55 7.57 34.51
N HIS A 2 5.21 6.98 33.50
CA HIS A 2 6.57 7.35 33.12
C HIS A 2 6.61 7.47 31.61
N LEU A 3 6.79 8.71 31.14
CA LEU A 3 7.20 9.05 29.79
C LEU A 3 8.53 8.33 29.50
N ARG A 4 8.55 7.45 28.50
CA ARG A 4 9.79 7.03 27.86
C ARG A 4 9.99 7.91 26.64
N SER A 5 11.15 8.58 26.63
CA SER A 5 11.70 9.37 25.55
C SER A 5 11.74 8.60 24.23
N LEU A 6 11.19 9.19 23.18
CA LEU A 6 11.42 8.79 21.79
C LEU A 6 12.91 8.98 21.44
N PRO A 7 13.57 8.02 20.76
CA PRO A 7 14.93 8.20 20.30
C PRO A 7 14.98 9.16 19.09
N ASN A 8 15.90 10.13 19.17
CA ASN A 8 16.30 11.02 18.09
C ASN A 8 16.75 10.22 16.84
N ARG A 9 15.86 10.02 15.87
CA ARG A 9 16.20 9.68 14.48
C ARG A 9 15.21 10.34 13.51
N PHE A 10 15.21 11.66 13.47
CA PHE A 10 14.73 12.42 12.31
C PHE A 10 15.93 13.05 11.62
N TYR A 11 16.59 12.26 10.80
CA TYR A 11 17.38 12.75 9.66
C TYR A 11 17.02 11.85 8.50
N ALA A 12 15.97 12.22 7.76
CA ALA A 12 15.80 11.73 6.41
C ALA A 12 17.05 12.17 5.62
N SER A 13 17.72 11.20 4.99
CA SER A 13 18.83 11.50 4.08
C SER A 13 18.32 12.42 2.97
N ILE A 14 19.11 13.43 2.61
CA ILE A 14 18.86 14.36 1.50
C ILE A 14 18.61 13.61 0.17
N ASP A 15 19.06 12.35 0.05
CA ASP A 15 18.80 11.50 -1.11
C ASP A 15 17.34 11.01 -1.21
N GLN A 16 16.61 10.90 -0.08
CA GLN A 16 15.18 10.52 -0.08
C GLN A 16 14.27 11.63 -0.60
N LEU A 17 14.66 12.90 -0.45
CA LEU A 17 13.91 14.02 -1.02
C LEU A 17 14.12 14.14 -2.54
N LEU A 18 15.32 13.77 -3.03
CA LEU A 18 15.67 13.81 -4.46
C LEU A 18 15.04 12.66 -5.28
N MET A 19 14.91 11.46 -4.71
CA MET A 19 14.30 10.32 -5.42
C MET A 19 12.79 10.48 -5.66
N ILE A 20 12.06 11.09 -4.73
CA ILE A 20 10.62 11.35 -4.86
C ILE A 20 10.36 12.44 -5.92
N ILE A 21 11.23 13.45 -6.01
CA ILE A 21 11.17 14.50 -7.04
C ILE A 21 11.52 13.93 -8.43
N CYS A 22 12.48 13.00 -8.53
CA CYS A 22 12.88 12.41 -9.81
C CYS A 22 11.84 11.45 -10.41
N PHE A 23 11.11 10.68 -9.59
CA PHE A 23 10.07 9.78 -10.11
C PHE A 23 8.82 10.52 -10.61
N HIS A 24 8.46 11.66 -9.99
CA HIS A 24 7.34 12.48 -10.46
C HIS A 24 7.69 13.31 -11.69
N THR A 25 8.94 13.79 -11.81
CA THR A 25 9.40 14.54 -12.99
C THR A 25 9.60 13.65 -14.23
N ALA A 26 10.01 12.39 -14.06
CA ALA A 26 10.14 11.44 -15.17
C ALA A 26 8.78 11.00 -15.77
N LEU A 27 7.74 10.87 -14.93
CA LEU A 27 6.39 10.55 -15.42
C LEU A 27 5.80 11.73 -16.20
N LEU A 28 6.00 12.97 -15.72
CA LEU A 28 5.64 14.19 -16.44
C LEU A 28 6.40 14.32 -17.78
N ALA A 29 7.69 13.97 -17.83
CA ALA A 29 8.48 14.04 -19.06
C ALA A 29 8.05 13.00 -20.13
N SER A 30 7.63 11.81 -19.71
CA SER A 30 7.18 10.74 -20.62
C SER A 30 5.78 10.99 -21.23
N ILE A 31 4.93 11.75 -20.54
CA ILE A 31 3.61 12.18 -21.05
C ILE A 31 3.75 13.35 -22.05
N ILE A 32 4.79 14.19 -21.90
CA ILE A 32 5.03 15.35 -22.79
C ILE A 32 5.62 14.93 -24.16
N GLN A 33 6.30 13.79 -24.28
CA GLN A 33 6.92 13.39 -25.56
C GLN A 33 6.00 12.71 -26.57
N ASN A 34 4.77 12.30 -26.19
CA ASN A 34 3.84 11.59 -27.09
C ASN A 34 2.63 12.42 -27.56
N SER A 35 2.64 13.75 -27.38
CA SER A 35 1.58 14.64 -27.88
C SER A 35 2.11 15.89 -28.59
N SER A 36 3.05 15.72 -29.53
CA SER A 36 3.40 16.80 -30.45
C SER A 36 2.41 16.88 -31.62
N ALA A 37 1.29 17.59 -31.43
CA ALA A 37 0.64 18.36 -32.49
C ALA A 37 -0.41 19.32 -31.90
N ASN A 38 -0.02 20.59 -31.82
CA ASN A 38 -0.87 21.78 -31.63
C ASN A 38 -1.71 21.86 -30.35
N SER A 39 -1.07 22.31 -29.26
CA SER A 39 -1.72 23.10 -28.21
C SER A 39 -0.70 24.10 -27.64
N PRO A 40 -1.09 25.34 -27.28
CA PRO A 40 -0.15 26.36 -26.85
C PRO A 40 0.45 26.01 -25.48
N MET A 41 1.78 26.09 -25.38
CA MET A 41 2.55 25.99 -24.13
C MET A 41 2.01 26.95 -23.07
N ILE A 42 1.72 26.44 -21.87
CA ILE A 42 1.50 27.26 -20.67
C ILE A 42 2.87 27.47 -20.00
N ASP A 43 3.30 28.72 -19.95
CA ASP A 43 4.50 29.20 -19.26
C ASP A 43 4.22 29.32 -17.75
N PHE A 44 4.93 28.54 -16.92
CA PHE A 44 4.96 28.74 -15.46
C PHE A 44 6.09 29.73 -15.12
N GLY A 45 5.90 30.98 -15.54
CA GLY A 45 6.79 32.08 -15.20
C GLY A 45 6.56 32.58 -13.77
N ASN A 46 7.66 32.71 -13.01
CA ASN A 46 7.71 33.44 -11.74
C ASN A 46 7.25 34.90 -11.93
N GLY A 47 5.98 35.17 -11.59
CA GLY A 47 5.41 36.51 -11.53
C GLY A 47 4.62 36.68 -10.23
N GLN A 48 4.76 37.85 -9.60
CA GLN A 48 4.01 38.25 -8.40
C GLN A 48 2.50 37.96 -8.52
N PRO A 49 1.79 37.68 -7.41
CA PRO A 49 0.39 37.29 -7.43
C PRO A 49 -0.45 38.45 -7.94
N ASN A 50 -0.77 38.41 -9.24
CA ASN A 50 -1.80 39.25 -9.80
C ASN A 50 -3.13 38.84 -9.17
N LYS A 51 -3.63 39.71 -8.29
CA LYS A 51 -4.99 39.80 -7.74
C LYS A 51 -6.01 38.94 -8.51
N GLU A 52 -6.40 37.82 -7.90
CA GLU A 52 -7.38 36.85 -8.42
C GLU A 52 -8.67 37.56 -8.91
N ARG A 53 -8.95 37.44 -10.20
CA ARG A 53 -10.33 37.37 -10.73
C ARG A 53 -10.52 35.88 -11.03
N GLY A 54 -11.34 35.08 -10.37
CA GLY A 54 -12.54 35.28 -9.55
C GLY A 54 -13.48 34.10 -9.80
N CYS A 55 -12.93 32.91 -10.06
CA CYS A 55 -13.69 31.68 -10.36
C CYS A 55 -14.16 31.06 -9.05
N ASN A 56 -14.99 31.80 -8.32
CA ASN A 56 -15.52 31.38 -7.03
C ASN A 56 -17.00 31.04 -7.20
N PHE A 57 -17.40 29.86 -6.73
CA PHE A 57 -18.79 29.44 -6.70
C PHE A 57 -19.26 29.30 -5.26
N GLN A 58 -20.16 30.20 -4.84
CA GLN A 58 -20.63 30.27 -3.45
C GLN A 58 -22.01 29.63 -3.24
N ALA A 59 -22.76 29.36 -4.31
CA ALA A 59 -24.14 28.89 -4.18
C ALA A 59 -24.23 27.43 -3.70
N TYR A 60 -23.13 26.68 -3.81
CA TYR A 60 -22.96 25.26 -3.44
C TYR A 60 -23.84 24.29 -4.23
N VAL A 61 -25.15 24.47 -4.27
CA VAL A 61 -26.10 23.64 -5.04
C VAL A 61 -26.30 24.23 -6.42
N ILE A 62 -26.35 23.38 -7.46
CA ILE A 62 -26.72 23.78 -8.83
C ILE A 62 -28.19 23.40 -9.11
N ASN A 63 -29.02 24.40 -9.35
CA ASN A 63 -30.41 24.29 -9.83
C ASN A 63 -30.75 25.52 -10.70
N SER A 64 -31.99 25.64 -11.17
CA SER A 64 -32.45 26.74 -12.03
C SER A 64 -32.26 28.13 -11.41
N MET A 65 -32.20 28.26 -10.09
CA MET A 65 -31.97 29.52 -9.40
C MET A 65 -30.49 29.89 -9.31
N THR A 66 -29.60 28.90 -9.18
CA THR A 66 -28.17 29.11 -8.90
C THR A 66 -27.27 28.85 -10.10
N VAL A 67 -27.73 28.17 -11.14
CA VAL A 67 -26.92 27.77 -12.30
C VAL A 67 -26.27 28.96 -13.01
N SER A 68 -26.94 30.11 -13.06
CA SER A 68 -26.39 31.33 -13.66
C SER A 68 -25.29 32.00 -12.84
N THR A 69 -25.10 31.58 -11.58
CA THR A 69 -24.04 32.08 -10.70
C THR A 69 -22.75 31.27 -10.82
N PHE A 70 -22.78 30.11 -11.48
CA PHE A 70 -21.58 29.34 -11.74
C PHE A 70 -20.68 30.07 -12.74
N PRO A 71 -19.38 30.20 -12.48
CA PRO A 71 -18.52 31.07 -13.27
C PRO A 71 -18.15 30.40 -14.61
N VAL A 72 -18.64 30.92 -15.73
CA VAL A 72 -18.39 30.37 -17.09
C VAL A 72 -17.74 31.37 -18.04
N GLU A 73 -18.21 32.62 -18.07
CA GLU A 73 -17.80 33.66 -19.03
C GLU A 73 -17.81 35.04 -18.35
N PRO A 74 -16.97 36.00 -18.76
CA PRO A 74 -15.97 35.95 -19.85
C PRO A 74 -14.60 35.35 -19.44
N THR A 75 -14.50 34.76 -18.26
CA THR A 75 -13.20 34.38 -17.66
C THR A 75 -12.77 32.94 -17.88
N LEU A 76 -13.55 32.10 -18.60
CA LEU A 76 -13.26 30.68 -18.86
C LEU A 76 -12.67 29.97 -17.63
N CYS A 77 -13.50 29.68 -16.64
CA CYS A 77 -13.05 29.11 -15.38
C CYS A 77 -12.76 27.62 -15.48
N TRP A 78 -11.49 27.30 -15.71
CA TRP A 78 -11.01 25.92 -15.69
C TRP A 78 -10.72 25.38 -14.29
N SER A 79 -10.43 26.28 -13.36
CA SER A 79 -10.27 26.00 -11.93
C SER A 79 -11.32 26.81 -11.16
N VAL A 80 -12.14 26.13 -10.38
CA VAL A 80 -13.19 26.76 -9.57
C VAL A 80 -12.94 26.51 -8.10
N THR A 81 -12.97 27.58 -7.30
CA THR A 81 -12.96 27.51 -5.84
C THR A 81 -14.39 27.56 -5.32
N GLY A 82 -14.79 26.55 -4.56
CA GLY A 82 -16.15 26.41 -4.08
C GLY A 82 -16.63 24.98 -4.25
N SER A 83 -17.49 24.52 -3.35
CA SER A 83 -18.07 23.18 -3.45
C SER A 83 -19.22 23.17 -4.44
N VAL A 84 -19.41 22.05 -5.15
CA VAL A 84 -20.49 21.83 -6.11
C VAL A 84 -21.32 20.64 -5.65
N ARG A 85 -22.63 20.84 -5.55
CA ARG A 85 -23.62 19.83 -5.21
C ARG A 85 -24.69 19.74 -6.29
N LEU A 86 -24.92 18.52 -6.78
CA LEU A 86 -26.09 18.13 -7.55
C LEU A 86 -26.95 17.25 -6.66
N ASP A 87 -28.21 17.63 -6.47
CA ASP A 87 -29.11 16.86 -5.61
C ASP A 87 -30.55 16.72 -6.16
N GLU A 88 -31.49 16.27 -5.31
CA GLU A 88 -32.90 16.14 -5.69
C GLU A 88 -33.54 17.46 -6.15
N THR A 89 -32.95 18.61 -5.81
CA THR A 89 -33.42 19.94 -6.23
C THR A 89 -32.83 20.38 -7.58
N THR A 90 -31.86 19.64 -8.12
CA THR A 90 -31.25 19.95 -9.42
C THR A 90 -32.23 19.62 -10.55
N ASP A 91 -32.84 20.67 -11.10
CA ASP A 91 -33.75 20.67 -12.25
C ASP A 91 -33.06 21.05 -13.57
N VAL A 92 -31.73 21.12 -13.57
CA VAL A 92 -30.90 21.44 -14.74
C VAL A 92 -30.68 20.19 -15.59
N SER A 93 -30.93 20.29 -16.90
CA SER A 93 -30.77 19.16 -17.80
C SER A 93 -29.30 18.74 -17.98
N HIS A 94 -29.09 17.48 -18.33
CA HIS A 94 -27.76 16.92 -18.63
C HIS A 94 -26.98 17.75 -19.65
N GLU A 95 -27.64 18.21 -20.72
CA GLU A 95 -27.05 19.04 -21.77
C GLU A 95 -26.60 20.40 -21.22
N LYS A 96 -27.42 21.05 -20.39
CA LYS A 96 -27.07 22.31 -19.74
C LYS A 96 -25.89 22.14 -18.79
N LEU A 97 -25.84 21.07 -18.00
CA LEU A 97 -24.69 20.76 -17.14
C LEU A 97 -23.42 20.49 -17.95
N THR A 98 -23.54 19.81 -19.10
CA THR A 98 -22.41 19.54 -20.01
C THR A 98 -21.83 20.85 -20.55
N ALA A 99 -22.69 21.80 -20.92
CA ALA A 99 -22.24 23.13 -21.34
C ALA A 99 -21.63 23.93 -20.18
N LEU A 100 -22.23 23.84 -18.99
CA LEU A 100 -21.79 24.54 -17.78
C LEU A 100 -20.38 24.12 -17.34
N PHE A 101 -20.11 22.82 -17.32
CA PHE A 101 -18.86 22.23 -16.84
C PHE A 101 -17.85 21.94 -17.95
N LYS A 102 -18.07 22.45 -19.16
CA LYS A 102 -17.26 22.17 -20.36
C LYS A 102 -15.76 22.39 -20.16
N TYR A 103 -15.39 23.38 -19.35
CA TYR A 103 -13.99 23.72 -19.07
C TYR A 103 -13.55 23.40 -17.64
N LEU A 104 -14.46 22.90 -16.77
CA LEU A 104 -14.16 22.63 -15.37
C LEU A 104 -13.19 21.44 -15.24
N ASN A 105 -11.93 21.74 -15.00
CA ASN A 105 -10.85 20.76 -14.90
C ASN A 105 -10.48 20.48 -13.44
N VAL A 106 -10.50 21.52 -12.61
CA VAL A 106 -10.10 21.47 -11.19
C VAL A 106 -11.17 22.12 -10.33
N LEU A 107 -11.53 21.45 -9.24
CA LEU A 107 -12.43 21.96 -8.21
C LEU A 107 -11.73 21.99 -6.86
N THR A 108 -11.54 23.19 -6.30
CA THR A 108 -11.05 23.35 -4.92
C THR A 108 -12.26 23.46 -4.00
N GLY A 109 -12.62 22.36 -3.35
CA GLY A 109 -13.83 22.21 -2.56
C GLY A 109 -14.30 20.76 -2.52
N LYS A 110 -15.62 20.56 -2.40
CA LYS A 110 -16.26 19.25 -2.44
C LYS A 110 -17.12 19.10 -3.68
N LEU A 111 -17.13 17.90 -4.26
CA LEU A 111 -18.08 17.50 -5.28
C LEU A 111 -19.08 16.49 -4.69
N GLU A 112 -20.35 16.86 -4.67
CA GLU A 112 -21.44 16.03 -4.17
C GLU A 112 -22.48 15.75 -5.26
N ILE A 113 -22.81 14.48 -5.47
CA ILE A 113 -23.90 14.02 -6.34
C ILE A 113 -24.81 13.10 -5.52
N ILE A 114 -25.95 13.61 -5.07
CA ILE A 114 -26.78 12.94 -4.05
C ILE A 114 -28.24 12.87 -4.48
N ASN A 115 -28.93 11.73 -4.37
CA ASN A 115 -30.38 11.63 -4.66
C ASN A 115 -30.80 12.11 -6.07
N THR A 116 -29.90 12.20 -7.04
CA THR A 116 -30.20 12.73 -8.36
C THR A 116 -30.96 11.72 -9.21
N GLN A 117 -31.57 12.22 -10.29
CA GLN A 117 -32.24 11.38 -11.30
C GLN A 117 -31.35 11.09 -12.52
N PHE A 118 -30.07 11.49 -12.48
CA PHE A 118 -29.14 11.28 -13.59
C PHE A 118 -28.77 9.80 -13.74
N ARG A 119 -28.63 9.36 -15.00
CA ARG A 119 -28.17 8.01 -15.32
C ARG A 119 -26.66 7.93 -15.51
N ASN A 120 -26.00 9.04 -15.81
CA ASN A 120 -24.55 9.10 -15.91
C ASN A 120 -23.99 10.49 -15.59
N LEU A 121 -22.68 10.57 -15.37
CA LEU A 121 -21.97 11.80 -14.99
C LEU A 121 -21.08 12.39 -16.10
N SER A 122 -21.36 12.09 -17.37
CA SER A 122 -20.50 12.54 -18.49
C SER A 122 -20.38 14.07 -18.62
N PHE A 123 -21.26 14.85 -18.00
CA PHE A 123 -21.10 16.31 -17.91
C PHE A 123 -19.86 16.75 -17.09
N PHE A 124 -19.29 15.87 -16.26
CA PHE A 124 -18.02 16.10 -15.56
C PHE A 124 -16.80 15.51 -16.26
N ARG A 125 -16.89 15.12 -17.54
CA ARG A 125 -15.77 14.49 -18.25
C ARG A 125 -14.45 15.28 -18.24
N PRO A 126 -14.43 16.64 -18.27
CA PRO A 126 -13.18 17.40 -18.17
C PRO A 126 -12.57 17.42 -16.76
N LEU A 127 -13.38 17.16 -15.72
CA LEU A 127 -12.95 17.25 -14.32
C LEU A 127 -12.06 16.07 -13.97
N PHE A 128 -10.79 16.36 -13.68
CA PHE A 128 -9.80 15.33 -13.32
C PHE A 128 -9.23 15.51 -11.90
N SER A 129 -9.52 16.62 -11.22
CA SER A 129 -9.03 16.87 -9.85
C SER A 129 -10.07 17.58 -8.99
N VAL A 130 -10.30 17.04 -7.80
CA VAL A 130 -11.00 17.72 -6.71
C VAL A 130 -10.10 17.66 -5.49
N THR A 131 -9.86 18.81 -4.86
CA THR A 131 -8.97 18.92 -3.71
C THR A 131 -9.67 19.66 -2.58
N GLY A 132 -9.39 19.24 -1.34
CA GLY A 132 -9.86 19.96 -0.16
C GLY A 132 -9.44 21.43 -0.17
N ALA A 133 -10.28 22.30 0.42
CA ALA A 133 -9.95 23.72 0.59
C ALA A 133 -8.94 23.96 1.74
N THR A 134 -8.77 22.97 2.61
CA THR A 134 -7.88 22.95 3.77
C THR A 134 -6.90 21.79 3.59
N GLY A 135 -5.63 21.96 3.92
CA GLY A 135 -4.59 20.93 3.76
C GLY A 135 -4.77 19.65 4.61
N GLU A 136 -5.94 19.45 5.20
CA GLU A 136 -6.34 18.25 5.93
C GLU A 136 -7.16 17.33 5.02
N ALA A 137 -7.05 16.02 5.24
CA ALA A 137 -7.82 15.02 4.50
C ALA A 137 -9.33 15.25 4.70
N SER A 138 -10.00 15.75 3.66
CA SER A 138 -11.43 16.06 3.68
C SER A 138 -12.19 15.13 2.72
N GLU A 139 -13.48 14.91 2.96
CA GLU A 139 -14.31 14.22 1.95
C GLU A 139 -14.49 15.15 0.75
N VAL A 140 -13.76 14.87 -0.34
CA VAL A 140 -13.76 15.70 -1.55
C VAL A 140 -14.75 15.23 -2.61
N LEU A 141 -15.08 13.94 -2.61
CA LEU A 141 -16.04 13.35 -3.54
C LEU A 141 -17.08 12.53 -2.78
N LEU A 142 -18.35 12.87 -2.97
CA LEU A 142 -19.50 12.14 -2.46
C LEU A 142 -20.48 11.83 -3.60
N ILE A 143 -20.68 10.54 -3.91
CA ILE A 143 -21.71 10.07 -4.84
C ILE A 143 -22.62 9.12 -4.06
N ALA A 144 -23.80 9.59 -3.67
CA ALA A 144 -24.66 8.83 -2.75
C ALA A 144 -26.13 8.78 -3.15
N ASN A 145 -26.79 7.65 -2.89
CA ASN A 145 -28.25 7.51 -3.00
C ASN A 145 -28.83 7.80 -4.41
N ASN A 146 -28.04 7.66 -5.48
CA ASN A 146 -28.53 7.89 -6.84
C ASN A 146 -29.13 6.60 -7.40
N SER A 147 -30.42 6.40 -7.16
CA SER A 147 -31.15 5.16 -7.54
C SER A 147 -31.12 4.82 -9.04
N LYS A 148 -30.88 5.81 -9.92
CA LYS A 148 -30.87 5.65 -11.39
C LYS A 148 -29.47 5.74 -12.01
N LEU A 149 -28.44 6.02 -11.22
CA LEU A 149 -27.09 6.25 -11.74
C LEU A 149 -26.46 4.91 -12.15
N GLU A 150 -26.18 4.76 -13.44
CA GLU A 150 -25.70 3.50 -14.03
C GLU A 150 -24.17 3.50 -14.22
N THR A 151 -23.57 4.66 -14.51
CA THR A 151 -22.13 4.78 -14.82
C THR A 151 -21.61 6.19 -14.59
N MET A 152 -20.32 6.31 -14.28
CA MET A 152 -19.62 7.61 -14.24
C MET A 152 -19.35 8.19 -15.64
N ALA A 153 -19.35 7.35 -16.69
CA ALA A 153 -19.19 7.76 -18.10
C ALA A 153 -18.01 8.73 -18.38
N GLY A 154 -16.89 8.52 -17.69
CA GLY A 154 -15.70 9.36 -17.81
C GLY A 154 -15.72 10.64 -16.98
N GLY A 155 -16.83 10.98 -16.30
CA GLY A 155 -16.90 12.10 -15.38
C GLY A 155 -16.64 11.71 -13.94
N ALA A 156 -16.13 12.65 -13.13
CA ALA A 156 -15.72 12.42 -11.75
C ALA A 156 -14.72 11.24 -11.59
N LEU A 157 -13.97 10.92 -12.65
CA LEU A 157 -12.83 10.00 -12.63
C LEU A 157 -11.57 10.81 -12.34
N LEU A 158 -11.33 11.05 -11.05
CA LEU A 158 -10.28 11.92 -10.57
C LEU A 158 -8.92 11.18 -10.57
N TYR A 159 -7.85 11.91 -10.91
CA TYR A 159 -6.46 11.47 -10.81
C TYR A 159 -6.03 11.45 -9.32
N PRO A 160 -5.06 10.59 -8.90
CA PRO A 160 -5.00 9.99 -7.57
C PRO A 160 -5.41 10.91 -6.44
N VAL A 161 -6.46 10.49 -5.75
CA VAL A 161 -7.05 11.26 -4.66
C VAL A 161 -6.38 10.82 -3.36
N ILE A 162 -5.71 11.76 -2.72
CA ILE A 162 -5.13 11.59 -1.38
C ILE A 162 -6.16 11.85 -0.27
N ASP A 163 -7.24 12.54 -0.64
CA ASP A 163 -8.39 12.90 0.20
C ASP A 163 -9.40 11.75 0.33
N ARG A 164 -10.41 11.96 1.18
CA ARG A 164 -11.46 10.97 1.39
C ARG A 164 -12.46 11.01 0.23
N ILE A 165 -12.81 9.83 -0.28
CA ILE A 165 -13.91 9.65 -1.24
C ILE A 165 -14.99 8.74 -0.66
N ARG A 166 -16.24 8.98 -1.07
CA ARG A 166 -17.37 8.13 -0.72
C ARG A 166 -18.31 7.95 -1.91
N ILE A 167 -18.51 6.72 -2.36
CA ILE A 167 -19.42 6.32 -3.43
C ILE A 167 -20.30 5.21 -2.90
N GLU A 168 -21.49 5.52 -2.42
CA GLU A 168 -22.33 4.53 -1.74
C GLU A 168 -23.81 4.60 -2.10
N ASP A 169 -24.53 3.49 -1.92
CA ASP A 169 -25.98 3.45 -2.11
C ASP A 169 -26.45 3.84 -3.53
N ASN A 170 -25.67 3.50 -4.55
CA ASN A 170 -26.04 3.68 -5.96
C ASN A 170 -26.29 2.30 -6.60
N PRO A 171 -27.49 1.70 -6.45
CA PRO A 171 -27.72 0.29 -6.73
C PRO A 171 -27.53 -0.13 -8.20
N MET A 172 -27.54 0.82 -9.14
CA MET A 172 -27.32 0.57 -10.57
C MET A 172 -25.88 0.87 -11.04
N LEU A 173 -25.06 1.51 -10.19
CA LEU A 173 -23.79 2.11 -10.59
C LEU A 173 -22.68 1.07 -10.75
N ASP A 174 -22.12 1.02 -11.95
CA ASP A 174 -20.78 0.50 -12.20
C ASP A 174 -19.74 1.63 -12.01
N VAL A 175 -18.93 1.51 -10.97
CA VAL A 175 -17.97 2.54 -10.54
C VAL A 175 -16.69 2.59 -11.37
N ASN A 176 -16.51 1.69 -12.36
CA ASN A 176 -15.27 1.54 -13.13
C ASN A 176 -14.07 1.07 -12.27
N CYS A 177 -13.98 -0.25 -12.05
CA CYS A 177 -12.94 -0.83 -11.20
C CYS A 177 -11.52 -0.55 -11.64
N SER A 178 -11.23 -0.46 -12.94
CA SER A 178 -9.89 -0.15 -13.43
C SER A 178 -9.42 1.21 -12.89
N HIS A 179 -10.28 2.24 -12.96
CA HIS A 179 -9.95 3.57 -12.45
C HIS A 179 -9.89 3.61 -10.93
N VAL A 180 -10.89 3.01 -10.28
CA VAL A 180 -11.07 3.05 -8.82
C VAL A 180 -9.94 2.34 -8.08
N LEU A 181 -9.46 1.20 -8.58
CA LEU A 181 -8.35 0.47 -7.96
C LEU A 181 -7.02 1.23 -8.07
N GLU A 182 -6.82 1.96 -9.18
CA GLU A 182 -5.60 2.73 -9.41
C GLU A 182 -5.58 4.04 -8.62
N ASN A 183 -6.69 4.80 -8.67
CA ASN A 183 -6.70 6.19 -8.23
C ASN A 183 -7.34 6.39 -6.85
N TYR A 184 -8.18 5.45 -6.40
CA TYR A 184 -8.96 5.57 -5.16
C TYR A 184 -8.62 4.47 -4.15
N ALA A 185 -7.33 4.20 -3.94
CA ALA A 185 -6.89 3.04 -3.16
C ALA A 185 -6.86 3.25 -1.63
N THR A 186 -6.98 4.49 -1.13
CA THR A 186 -6.66 4.83 0.27
C THR A 186 -7.90 5.16 1.12
N LEU A 187 -8.23 6.44 1.25
CA LEU A 187 -9.31 6.95 2.09
C LEU A 187 -10.64 6.84 1.35
N ARG A 188 -11.11 5.61 1.15
CA ARG A 188 -12.31 5.35 0.35
C ARG A 188 -13.45 4.76 1.17
N THR A 189 -14.66 4.98 0.67
CA THR A 189 -15.85 4.21 1.04
C THR A 189 -16.69 3.95 -0.21
N ILE A 190 -16.63 2.76 -0.77
CA ILE A 190 -17.31 2.33 -2.00
C ILE A 190 -18.12 1.07 -1.71
N ARG A 191 -19.42 1.24 -1.45
CA ARG A 191 -20.29 0.16 -0.93
C ARG A 191 -21.71 0.29 -1.45
N ARG A 192 -22.44 -0.83 -1.47
CA ARG A 192 -23.87 -0.85 -1.84
C ARG A 192 -24.14 -0.26 -3.24
N ASN A 193 -23.15 -0.33 -4.13
CA ASN A 193 -23.30 -0.09 -5.57
C ASN A 193 -23.47 -1.43 -6.30
N ARG A 194 -23.82 -1.38 -7.60
CA ARG A 194 -23.86 -2.60 -8.44
C ARG A 194 -22.49 -3.29 -8.48
N VAL A 195 -21.41 -2.51 -8.53
CA VAL A 195 -20.03 -2.98 -8.48
C VAL A 195 -19.24 -2.11 -7.50
N ASN A 196 -18.49 -2.73 -6.57
CA ASN A 196 -17.74 -2.01 -5.51
C ASN A 196 -16.21 -2.17 -5.62
N CYS A 197 -15.73 -3.09 -6.45
CA CYS A 197 -14.31 -3.30 -6.74
C CYS A 197 -13.47 -3.68 -5.52
N GLY A 198 -13.95 -4.63 -4.73
CA GLY A 198 -13.30 -5.12 -3.51
C GLY A 198 -14.21 -5.03 -2.28
N CYS A 199 -13.65 -5.37 -1.13
CA CYS A 199 -14.32 -5.27 0.18
C CYS A 199 -13.55 -4.32 1.07
N GLU A 200 -14.28 -3.37 1.63
CA GLU A 200 -13.72 -2.42 2.58
C GLU A 200 -14.07 -2.85 4.00
N LEU A 201 -13.06 -2.91 4.84
CA LEU A 201 -13.15 -3.38 6.21
C LEU A 201 -12.86 -2.24 7.18
N ASP A 202 -13.80 -1.99 8.08
CA ASP A 202 -13.74 -0.88 9.06
C ASP A 202 -13.09 -1.29 10.40
N GLY A 203 -12.61 -2.53 10.54
CA GLY A 203 -11.98 -3.00 11.76
C GLY A 203 -12.15 -4.50 12.01
N SER A 204 -12.26 -4.85 13.29
CA SER A 204 -12.24 -6.24 13.76
C SER A 204 -13.43 -7.06 13.23
N LEU A 205 -13.10 -8.19 12.61
CA LEU A 205 -14.02 -9.20 12.14
C LEU A 205 -14.25 -10.25 13.22
N THR A 206 -15.51 -10.54 13.47
CA THR A 206 -15.99 -11.50 14.46
C THR A 206 -17.00 -12.43 13.81
N THR A 207 -17.33 -13.52 14.51
CA THR A 207 -18.42 -14.42 14.10
C THR A 207 -19.77 -13.74 13.91
N THR A 208 -19.99 -12.53 14.47
CA THR A 208 -21.27 -11.81 14.38
C THR A 208 -21.35 -10.84 13.21
N ASN A 209 -20.22 -10.33 12.71
CA ASN A 209 -20.20 -9.35 11.63
C ASN A 209 -19.64 -9.88 10.31
N ILE A 210 -18.95 -11.03 10.32
CA ILE A 210 -18.29 -11.57 9.13
C ILE A 210 -19.25 -11.81 7.96
N ASP A 211 -20.51 -12.16 8.23
CA ASP A 211 -21.52 -12.40 7.20
C ASP A 211 -22.01 -11.11 6.52
N THR A 212 -21.71 -9.94 7.09
CA THR A 212 -21.96 -8.65 6.41
C THR A 212 -20.97 -8.37 5.28
N ILE A 213 -19.83 -9.06 5.27
CA ILE A 213 -18.82 -8.96 4.23
C ILE A 213 -19.22 -9.87 3.06
N PRO A 214 -19.17 -9.42 1.80
CA PRO A 214 -19.42 -10.28 0.64
C PRO A 214 -18.47 -11.48 0.58
N ASP A 215 -18.95 -12.60 0.04
CA ASP A 215 -18.09 -13.74 -0.27
C ASP A 215 -17.20 -13.44 -1.49
N ASN A 216 -16.10 -14.18 -1.64
CA ASN A 216 -15.21 -14.12 -2.80
C ASN A 216 -14.58 -12.74 -3.04
N CYS A 217 -14.21 -12.05 -1.97
CA CYS A 217 -13.45 -10.82 -2.05
C CYS A 217 -12.12 -11.05 -2.77
N ASP A 218 -11.84 -10.28 -3.81
CA ASP A 218 -10.62 -10.34 -4.62
C ASP A 218 -9.62 -9.22 -4.27
N TYR A 219 -10.09 -8.14 -3.67
CA TYR A 219 -9.29 -7.01 -3.19
C TYR A 219 -9.82 -6.52 -1.84
N ILE A 220 -8.94 -6.38 -0.85
CA ILE A 220 -9.30 -5.94 0.51
C ILE A 220 -8.76 -4.53 0.75
N PHE A 221 -9.61 -3.67 1.30
CA PHE A 221 -9.28 -2.29 1.66
C PHE A 221 -9.54 -2.03 3.14
N GLY A 222 -8.75 -1.14 3.74
CA GLY A 222 -8.93 -0.71 5.13
C GLY A 222 -8.25 -1.66 6.11
N LYS A 223 -8.91 -1.97 7.21
CA LYS A 223 -8.32 -2.73 8.32
C LYS A 223 -8.90 -4.14 8.39
N LEU A 224 -8.14 -5.14 7.95
CA LEU A 224 -8.43 -6.55 8.18
C LEU A 224 -7.88 -6.93 9.56
N GLU A 225 -8.73 -6.86 10.58
CA GLU A 225 -8.38 -7.32 11.92
C GLU A 225 -9.17 -8.57 12.30
N ILE A 226 -8.50 -9.61 12.77
CA ILE A 226 -9.09 -10.84 13.32
C ILE A 226 -8.45 -11.05 14.68
N SER A 227 -9.23 -10.91 15.75
CA SER A 227 -8.69 -10.92 17.10
C SER A 227 -9.55 -11.66 18.13
N GLY A 228 -8.88 -12.44 18.98
CA GLY A 228 -9.47 -13.09 20.15
C GLY A 228 -10.37 -14.30 19.86
N GLU A 229 -11.11 -14.73 20.88
CA GLU A 229 -11.90 -15.98 20.85
C GLU A 229 -13.10 -15.94 19.89
N ASN A 230 -13.62 -14.74 19.58
CA ASN A 230 -14.74 -14.54 18.65
C ASN A 230 -14.30 -14.43 17.18
N SER A 231 -13.05 -14.81 16.87
CA SER A 231 -12.53 -14.82 15.51
C SER A 231 -13.33 -15.77 14.61
N PRO A 232 -13.66 -15.38 13.36
CA PRO A 232 -14.26 -16.30 12.40
C PRO A 232 -13.35 -17.51 12.17
N ASN A 233 -13.95 -18.68 11.94
CA ASN A 233 -13.19 -19.88 11.64
C ASN A 233 -12.56 -19.82 10.23
N ALA A 234 -11.57 -20.68 9.99
CA ALA A 234 -10.81 -20.69 8.73
C ALA A 234 -11.67 -20.95 7.48
N GLU A 235 -12.74 -21.76 7.58
CA GLU A 235 -13.63 -22.05 6.46
C GLU A 235 -14.40 -20.79 6.01
N VAL A 236 -14.95 -20.04 6.97
CA VAL A 236 -15.63 -18.78 6.70
C VAL A 236 -14.65 -17.76 6.13
N LEU A 237 -13.45 -17.65 6.71
CA LEU A 237 -12.42 -16.74 6.20
C LEU A 237 -12.01 -17.10 4.77
N THR A 238 -11.88 -18.39 4.45
CA THR A 238 -11.55 -18.86 3.10
C THR A 238 -12.68 -18.56 2.11
N ARG A 239 -13.94 -18.75 2.50
CA ARG A 239 -15.11 -18.37 1.69
C ARG A 239 -15.12 -16.86 1.38
N LYS A 240 -14.78 -16.03 2.38
CA LYS A 240 -14.77 -14.57 2.25
C LYS A 240 -13.57 -14.06 1.44
N PHE A 241 -12.36 -14.52 1.75
CA PHE A 241 -11.12 -13.89 1.32
C PHE A 241 -10.19 -14.79 0.51
N GLY A 242 -10.59 -16.04 0.23
CA GLY A 242 -9.75 -17.01 -0.50
C GLY A 242 -9.36 -16.57 -1.92
N LYS A 243 -10.04 -15.57 -2.51
CA LYS A 243 -9.68 -14.99 -3.81
C LYS A 243 -8.86 -13.70 -3.70
N ALA A 244 -8.63 -13.20 -2.49
CA ALA A 244 -7.96 -11.93 -2.29
C ALA A 244 -6.52 -12.00 -2.81
N THR A 245 -6.21 -11.08 -3.72
CA THR A 245 -4.88 -10.92 -4.32
C THR A 245 -4.12 -9.76 -3.70
N ASN A 246 -4.84 -8.78 -3.16
CA ASN A 246 -4.26 -7.58 -2.63
C ASN A 246 -4.96 -7.16 -1.33
N ILE A 247 -4.16 -6.62 -0.41
CA ILE A 247 -4.61 -5.84 0.74
C ILE A 247 -4.04 -4.44 0.59
N THR A 248 -4.89 -3.43 0.65
CA THR A 248 -4.48 -2.03 0.82
C THR A 248 -4.97 -1.51 2.18
N GLY A 249 -4.05 -1.37 3.13
CA GLY A 249 -4.32 -0.94 4.50
C GLY A 249 -3.63 -1.84 5.53
N GLU A 250 -4.31 -2.10 6.64
CA GLU A 250 -3.77 -2.84 7.80
C GLU A 250 -4.19 -4.31 7.79
N LEU A 251 -3.28 -5.18 8.22
CA LEU A 251 -3.54 -6.59 8.51
C LEU A 251 -3.14 -6.90 9.95
N ALA A 252 -4.10 -7.32 10.78
CA ALA A 252 -3.87 -7.69 12.17
C ALA A 252 -4.52 -9.04 12.52
N ILE A 253 -3.71 -10.05 12.86
CA ILE A 253 -4.18 -11.38 13.30
C ILE A 253 -3.63 -11.63 14.71
N LEU A 254 -4.49 -11.52 15.72
CA LEU A 254 -4.07 -11.41 17.12
C LEU A 254 -4.79 -12.41 18.02
N ASN A 255 -4.06 -13.18 18.82
CA ASN A 255 -4.65 -14.06 19.84
C ASN A 255 -5.73 -15.02 19.29
N THR A 256 -5.51 -15.58 18.10
CA THR A 256 -6.45 -16.50 17.46
C THR A 256 -6.04 -17.97 17.67
N ASN A 257 -7.00 -18.87 17.47
CA ASN A 257 -6.77 -20.32 17.44
C ASN A 257 -6.55 -20.86 16.01
N LEU A 258 -6.27 -19.97 15.04
CA LEU A 258 -5.99 -20.38 13.66
C LEU A 258 -4.66 -21.14 13.62
N THR A 259 -4.64 -22.25 12.90
CA THR A 259 -3.42 -23.03 12.64
C THR A 259 -2.72 -22.59 11.36
N SER A 260 -3.42 -21.91 10.45
CA SER A 260 -2.90 -21.40 9.18
C SER A 260 -3.62 -20.12 8.77
N LEU A 261 -2.93 -19.23 8.03
CA LEU A 261 -3.51 -18.05 7.38
C LEU A 261 -3.74 -18.25 5.86
N GLU A 262 -3.85 -19.50 5.40
CA GLU A 262 -4.04 -19.87 3.99
C GLU A 262 -5.36 -19.39 3.38
N PHE A 263 -6.27 -18.85 4.20
CA PHE A 263 -7.44 -18.13 3.71
C PHE A 263 -7.05 -16.89 2.86
N LEU A 264 -5.78 -16.48 2.90
CA LEU A 264 -5.15 -15.48 2.02
C LEU A 264 -4.09 -16.12 1.08
N SER A 265 -4.25 -17.39 0.68
CA SER A 265 -3.28 -18.10 -0.17
C SER A 265 -3.07 -17.51 -1.57
N ASN A 266 -3.97 -16.65 -2.03
CA ASN A 266 -3.83 -15.93 -3.29
C ASN A 266 -3.22 -14.53 -3.15
N LEU A 267 -2.86 -14.12 -1.93
CA LEU A 267 -2.33 -12.80 -1.65
C LEU A 267 -0.96 -12.61 -2.32
N VAL A 268 -0.87 -11.56 -3.14
CA VAL A 268 0.33 -11.15 -3.87
C VAL A 268 0.94 -9.91 -3.23
N ASN A 269 0.10 -8.95 -2.84
CA ASN A 269 0.56 -7.65 -2.34
C ASN A 269 -0.14 -7.24 -1.05
N ILE A 270 0.65 -6.78 -0.08
CA ILE A 270 0.15 -5.95 1.03
C ILE A 270 0.76 -4.57 0.88
N THR A 271 -0.09 -3.57 0.78
CA THR A 271 0.34 -2.19 0.53
C THR A 271 -0.31 -1.26 1.53
N SER A 272 0.48 -0.32 2.01
CA SER A 272 0.01 0.78 2.83
C SER A 272 0.34 2.08 2.10
N LYS A 273 -0.55 3.06 2.18
CA LYS A 273 -0.31 4.39 1.62
C LYS A 273 -0.47 5.39 2.75
N TYR A 274 0.63 6.05 3.10
CA TYR A 274 0.64 7.09 4.11
C TYR A 274 0.09 8.39 3.54
N ASN A 275 -0.75 9.07 4.32
CA ASN A 275 -1.05 10.46 4.04
C ASN A 275 0.11 11.32 4.54
N VAL A 276 1.02 11.68 3.63
CA VAL A 276 2.20 12.52 3.95
C VAL A 276 1.84 13.95 4.36
N TYR A 277 0.59 14.36 4.19
CA TYR A 277 0.06 15.66 4.60
C TYR A 277 -0.69 15.61 5.93
N ALA A 278 -0.87 14.43 6.54
CA ALA A 278 -1.47 14.33 7.85
C ALA A 278 -0.55 14.95 8.92
N GLU A 279 -1.13 15.68 9.87
CA GLU A 279 -0.38 16.27 11.00
C GLU A 279 0.31 15.19 11.85
N GLU A 280 -0.30 14.01 11.94
CA GLU A 280 0.24 12.85 12.63
C GLU A 280 0.53 11.72 11.63
N PHE A 281 1.75 11.17 11.69
CA PHE A 281 2.08 9.94 11.00
C PHE A 281 1.36 8.78 11.68
N ILE A 282 0.37 8.22 10.98
CA ILE A 282 -0.32 7.01 11.43
C ILE A 282 0.37 5.82 10.78
N GLU A 283 1.14 5.10 11.58
CA GLU A 283 1.80 3.87 11.20
C GLU A 283 0.75 2.79 10.84
N GLN A 284 0.91 2.14 9.68
CA GLN A 284 0.08 1.01 9.26
C GLN A 284 0.86 -0.28 9.44
N PHE A 285 0.18 -1.35 9.83
CA PHE A 285 0.86 -2.57 10.29
C PHE A 285 0.44 -3.81 9.51
N VAL A 286 1.42 -4.71 9.35
CA VAL A 286 1.19 -6.15 9.22
C VAL A 286 1.58 -6.78 10.55
N ARG A 287 0.56 -7.11 11.35
CA ARG A 287 0.72 -7.55 12.73
C ARG A 287 0.16 -8.95 12.94
N ILE A 288 1.01 -9.92 13.24
CA ILE A 288 0.60 -11.30 13.54
C ILE A 288 1.18 -11.70 14.88
N GLU A 289 0.37 -11.69 15.93
CA GLU A 289 0.89 -11.82 17.30
C GLU A 289 0.07 -12.75 18.19
N ASN A 290 0.77 -13.47 19.06
CA ASN A 290 0.19 -14.32 20.10
C ASN A 290 -0.75 -15.43 19.57
N ASN A 291 -0.53 -15.92 18.35
CA ASN A 291 -1.29 -17.03 17.79
C ASN A 291 -0.56 -18.34 18.12
N VAL A 292 -0.85 -18.92 19.29
CA VAL A 292 -0.11 -20.07 19.84
C VAL A 292 -0.20 -21.34 19.00
N MET A 293 -1.28 -21.46 18.21
CA MET A 293 -1.52 -22.62 17.33
C MET A 293 -1.05 -22.38 15.89
N LEU A 294 -0.64 -21.17 15.53
CA LEU A 294 -0.32 -20.81 14.16
C LEU A 294 0.99 -21.47 13.71
N GLU A 295 0.89 -22.29 12.67
CA GLU A 295 1.99 -23.11 12.15
C GLU A 295 2.56 -22.56 10.83
N ARG A 296 1.73 -21.91 10.00
CA ARG A 296 2.15 -21.34 8.70
C ARG A 296 1.34 -20.11 8.31
N LEU A 297 1.95 -19.18 7.58
CA LEU A 297 1.19 -18.13 6.89
C LEU A 297 0.43 -18.73 5.72
N GLY A 298 1.12 -19.45 4.83
CA GLY A 298 0.49 -20.05 3.64
C GLY A 298 0.26 -19.02 2.55
N TRP A 299 1.21 -18.09 2.40
CA TRP A 299 1.15 -16.98 1.45
C TRP A 299 2.20 -17.16 0.35
N ASP A 300 2.19 -18.33 -0.29
CA ASP A 300 3.22 -18.73 -1.26
C ASP A 300 3.32 -17.80 -2.49
N LYS A 301 2.28 -17.00 -2.75
CA LYS A 301 2.22 -16.02 -3.84
C LYS A 301 2.57 -14.60 -3.41
N LEU A 302 2.85 -14.36 -2.13
CA LEU A 302 3.16 -13.02 -1.64
C LEU A 302 4.51 -12.60 -2.22
N GLU A 303 4.49 -11.48 -2.94
CA GLU A 303 5.69 -10.92 -3.56
C GLU A 303 6.20 -9.73 -2.76
N VAL A 304 5.29 -8.87 -2.28
CA VAL A 304 5.65 -7.60 -1.68
C VAL A 304 4.75 -7.23 -0.50
N VAL A 305 5.39 -6.84 0.60
CA VAL A 305 4.81 -5.97 1.63
C VAL A 305 5.48 -4.60 1.54
N TYR A 306 4.69 -3.55 1.28
CA TYR A 306 5.21 -2.22 1.02
C TYR A 306 4.59 -1.18 1.94
N MET A 307 5.45 -0.33 2.54
CA MET A 307 5.05 0.79 3.40
C MET A 307 4.21 0.39 4.62
N SER A 308 4.32 -0.86 5.08
CA SER A 308 3.66 -1.34 6.30
C SER A 308 4.69 -1.78 7.32
N THR A 309 4.52 -1.42 8.59
CA THR A 309 5.37 -1.92 9.65
C THR A 309 5.06 -3.38 9.95
N VAL A 310 6.04 -4.26 9.73
CA VAL A 310 5.91 -5.69 9.97
C VAL A 310 6.25 -6.00 11.43
N SER A 311 5.30 -6.60 12.15
CA SER A 311 5.44 -7.08 13.52
C SER A 311 4.83 -8.47 13.67
N ILE A 312 5.68 -9.50 13.62
CA ILE A 312 5.27 -10.89 13.81
C ILE A 312 6.00 -11.44 15.02
N SER A 313 5.27 -11.72 16.11
CA SER A 313 5.88 -12.15 17.37
C SER A 313 4.98 -13.08 18.19
N ALA A 314 5.58 -13.86 19.08
CA ALA A 314 4.87 -14.76 19.98
C ALA A 314 3.98 -15.81 19.28
N ASN A 315 4.38 -16.27 18.09
CA ASN A 315 3.77 -17.39 17.37
C ASN A 315 4.72 -18.61 17.42
N PRO A 316 4.74 -19.40 18.51
CA PRO A 316 5.82 -20.36 18.81
C PRO A 316 5.97 -21.51 17.81
N LYS A 317 4.91 -21.82 17.06
CA LYS A 317 4.91 -22.88 16.05
C LYS A 317 5.10 -22.37 14.62
N LEU A 318 5.07 -21.06 14.41
CA LEU A 318 5.08 -20.47 13.08
C LEU A 318 6.42 -20.75 12.40
N CYS A 319 6.35 -21.32 11.20
CA CYS A 319 7.46 -21.34 10.26
C CYS A 319 7.14 -20.52 9.01
N TYR A 320 8.18 -20.05 8.35
CA TYR A 320 8.12 -19.29 7.10
C TYR A 320 8.84 -20.04 5.99
N THR A 321 8.34 -19.88 4.78
CA THR A 321 9.15 -20.13 3.58
C THR A 321 10.11 -18.96 3.33
N VAL A 322 11.15 -19.20 2.52
CA VAL A 322 12.07 -18.12 2.12
C VAL A 322 11.34 -17.04 1.31
N ALA A 323 10.38 -17.42 0.46
CA ALA A 323 9.58 -16.48 -0.32
C ALA A 323 8.73 -15.56 0.58
N GLU A 324 8.08 -16.13 1.59
CA GLU A 324 7.31 -15.35 2.58
C GLU A 324 8.20 -14.35 3.32
N LEU A 325 9.38 -14.77 3.78
CA LEU A 325 10.35 -13.87 4.42
C LEU A 325 10.86 -12.80 3.45
N ASP A 326 11.15 -13.17 2.21
CA ASP A 326 11.63 -12.25 1.19
C ASP A 326 10.66 -11.09 0.98
N ALA A 327 9.36 -11.40 0.89
CA ALA A 327 8.29 -10.44 0.71
C ALA A 327 8.02 -9.58 1.94
N LEU A 328 8.04 -10.17 3.15
CA LEU A 328 7.87 -9.43 4.41
C LEU A 328 9.03 -8.45 4.64
N LEU A 329 10.26 -8.87 4.33
CA LEU A 329 11.48 -8.05 4.44
C LEU A 329 11.64 -7.07 3.26
N TYR A 330 10.71 -7.04 2.31
CA TYR A 330 10.65 -5.97 1.31
C TYR A 330 10.21 -4.65 1.95
N SER A 331 9.44 -4.70 3.03
CA SER A 331 9.06 -3.49 3.75
C SER A 331 10.28 -2.82 4.37
N GLU A 332 10.38 -1.49 4.24
CA GLU A 332 11.42 -0.70 4.89
C GLU A 332 11.28 -0.67 6.42
N TYR A 333 10.07 -0.96 6.92
CA TYR A 333 9.73 -0.90 8.34
C TYR A 333 9.47 -2.32 8.87
N VAL A 334 10.49 -2.94 9.45
CA VAL A 334 10.37 -4.25 10.11
C VAL A 334 10.75 -4.09 11.57
N ASN A 335 9.78 -4.25 12.47
CA ASN A 335 9.99 -4.16 13.90
C ASN A 335 10.48 -5.50 14.47
N VAL A 336 9.74 -6.59 14.21
CA VAL A 336 10.08 -7.92 14.70
C VAL A 336 9.52 -9.00 13.78
N ILE A 337 10.29 -10.06 13.55
CA ILE A 337 9.84 -11.29 12.89
C ILE A 337 10.38 -12.47 13.70
N GLU A 338 9.53 -13.08 14.52
CA GLU A 338 9.83 -14.31 15.25
C GLU A 338 9.20 -15.52 14.54
N GLY A 339 9.95 -16.64 14.49
CA GLY A 339 9.49 -17.92 13.97
C GLY A 339 10.67 -18.80 13.56
N LYS A 340 10.44 -19.73 12.64
CA LYS A 340 11.47 -20.63 12.12
C LYS A 340 11.37 -20.73 10.59
N LEU A 341 12.37 -21.30 9.93
CA LEU A 341 12.20 -21.71 8.54
C LEU A 341 11.46 -23.05 8.49
N CYS A 342 10.56 -23.22 7.52
CA CYS A 342 9.88 -24.48 7.32
C CYS A 342 10.85 -25.59 6.86
N ALA A 343 10.52 -26.84 7.14
CA ALA A 343 11.29 -27.99 6.69
C ALA A 343 10.82 -28.40 5.28
N GLY A 344 11.75 -28.49 4.32
CA GLY A 344 11.46 -29.04 2.98
C GLY A 344 11.23 -28.04 1.84
N ASP A 345 11.54 -26.74 2.00
CA ASP A 345 11.42 -25.72 0.94
C ASP A 345 12.48 -25.82 -0.17
N GLU A 346 12.88 -27.04 -0.54
CA GLU A 346 13.89 -27.30 -1.55
C GLU A 346 13.39 -27.03 -2.98
N HIS A 347 12.08 -26.85 -3.19
CA HIS A 347 11.48 -26.80 -4.53
C HIS A 347 10.26 -25.86 -4.65
N SER A 348 10.29 -24.68 -4.03
CA SER A 348 9.33 -23.62 -4.33
C SER A 348 9.75 -22.92 -5.63
N GLY A 349 9.09 -23.30 -6.73
CA GLY A 349 9.39 -22.90 -8.10
C GLY A 349 9.28 -21.40 -8.32
N ASN A 350 10.42 -20.72 -8.17
CA ASN A 350 10.85 -19.47 -8.83
C ASN A 350 12.04 -18.82 -8.10
N SER A 351 12.40 -19.30 -6.90
CA SER A 351 13.55 -18.79 -6.14
C SER A 351 14.84 -19.50 -6.58
N THR A 352 15.54 -18.87 -7.51
CA THR A 352 16.86 -19.27 -8.00
C THR A 352 17.86 -19.45 -6.85
N HIS A 353 18.36 -20.67 -6.65
CA HIS A 353 19.56 -21.05 -5.85
C HIS A 353 19.56 -20.78 -4.33
N ILE A 354 18.51 -21.21 -3.62
CA ILE A 354 18.56 -21.31 -2.15
C ILE A 354 19.39 -22.54 -1.72
N CYS A 355 20.31 -22.35 -0.79
CA CYS A 355 21.19 -23.39 -0.28
C CYS A 355 21.05 -23.54 1.23
N ARG A 356 20.92 -24.79 1.70
CA ARG A 356 20.80 -25.09 3.13
C ARG A 356 22.14 -25.52 3.70
N LEU A 357 22.58 -24.85 4.77
CA LEU A 357 23.68 -25.30 5.59
C LEU A 357 23.14 -26.31 6.61
N ALA A 358 23.54 -27.57 6.45
CA ALA A 358 23.32 -28.58 7.48
C ALA A 358 24.16 -28.27 8.72
N ASN A 359 23.75 -28.83 9.87
CA ASN A 359 24.56 -28.76 11.09
C ASN A 359 25.94 -29.39 10.79
N ASN A 360 27.01 -28.63 11.01
CA ASN A 360 28.41 -28.99 10.70
C ASN A 360 28.82 -28.92 9.21
N ALA A 361 28.02 -28.27 8.35
CA ALA A 361 28.44 -28.01 6.98
C ALA A 361 29.58 -26.98 6.93
N THR A 362 30.67 -27.33 6.25
CA THR A 362 31.76 -26.41 5.89
C THR A 362 31.42 -25.68 4.58
N LEU A 363 32.11 -24.57 4.32
CA LEU A 363 31.95 -23.80 3.08
C LEU A 363 32.24 -24.65 1.81
N SER A 364 33.05 -25.69 1.95
CA SER A 364 33.30 -26.69 0.92
C SER A 364 32.02 -27.37 0.41
N ASN A 365 31.03 -27.55 1.30
CA ASN A 365 29.79 -28.26 1.02
C ASN A 365 28.73 -27.35 0.40
N LEU A 366 28.98 -26.04 0.35
CA LEU A 366 28.07 -25.06 -0.25
C LEU A 366 28.25 -25.05 -1.78
N PRO A 367 27.17 -25.23 -2.58
CA PRO A 367 27.23 -25.06 -4.02
C PRO A 367 27.71 -23.66 -4.42
N ALA A 368 28.42 -23.54 -5.55
CA ALA A 368 28.90 -22.24 -6.03
C ALA A 368 27.78 -21.32 -6.56
N SER A 369 26.62 -21.88 -6.89
CA SER A 369 25.49 -21.15 -7.46
C SER A 369 24.61 -20.45 -6.42
N CYS A 370 24.88 -20.61 -5.11
CA CYS A 370 23.99 -20.12 -4.06
C CYS A 370 23.83 -18.59 -4.10
N SER A 371 22.58 -18.13 -4.17
CA SER A 371 22.19 -16.73 -4.02
C SER A 371 21.70 -16.44 -2.60
N SER A 372 21.07 -17.43 -1.97
CA SER A 372 20.52 -17.35 -0.62
C SER A 372 20.98 -18.54 0.21
N ILE A 373 21.32 -18.29 1.47
CA ILE A 373 21.73 -19.33 2.42
C ILE A 373 20.67 -19.44 3.53
N THR A 374 20.30 -20.67 3.90
CA THR A 374 19.49 -20.96 5.09
C THR A 374 20.33 -21.71 6.12
N GLY A 375 20.29 -21.29 7.39
CA GLY A 375 21.02 -21.93 8.49
C GLY A 375 22.12 -21.05 9.10
N GLN A 376 23.00 -21.67 9.89
CA GLN A 376 24.09 -20.99 10.59
C GLN A 376 25.38 -21.04 9.76
N LEU A 377 25.86 -19.87 9.33
CA LEU A 377 27.14 -19.70 8.67
C LEU A 377 28.19 -19.19 9.66
N THR A 378 29.23 -20.00 9.89
CA THR A 378 30.38 -19.63 10.71
C THR A 378 31.62 -19.51 9.83
N LEU A 379 32.25 -18.34 9.82
CA LEU A 379 33.52 -18.06 9.17
C LEU A 379 34.60 -17.98 10.26
N ASP A 380 35.43 -19.03 10.38
CA ASP A 380 36.49 -19.13 11.37
C ASP A 380 37.83 -19.64 10.80
N HIS A 381 38.82 -19.87 11.65
CA HIS A 381 40.14 -20.42 11.26
C HIS A 381 40.11 -21.81 10.61
N THR A 382 39.02 -22.57 10.73
CA THR A 382 38.88 -23.91 10.14
C THR A 382 38.41 -23.86 8.69
N MET A 383 37.96 -22.70 8.23
CA MET A 383 37.53 -22.47 6.86
C MET A 383 38.72 -22.43 5.89
N ASP A 384 38.58 -23.15 4.78
CA ASP A 384 39.52 -23.03 3.66
C ASP A 384 39.30 -21.70 2.93
N ALA A 385 40.33 -20.86 2.87
CA ALA A 385 40.29 -19.58 2.17
C ALA A 385 39.97 -19.74 0.67
N SER A 386 40.25 -20.89 0.08
CA SER A 386 39.92 -21.21 -1.32
C SER A 386 38.43 -21.44 -1.58
N ASP A 387 37.59 -21.59 -0.54
CA ASP A 387 36.14 -21.73 -0.69
C ASP A 387 35.38 -20.39 -0.58
N LEU A 388 36.06 -19.32 -0.12
CA LEU A 388 35.44 -18.02 0.17
C LEU A 388 34.70 -17.39 -1.02
N TRP A 389 35.15 -17.66 -2.23
CA TRP A 389 34.53 -17.12 -3.44
C TRP A 389 33.09 -17.61 -3.66
N LYS A 390 32.68 -18.72 -3.03
CA LYS A 390 31.29 -19.21 -3.06
C LYS A 390 30.29 -18.24 -2.42
N LEU A 391 30.78 -17.32 -1.57
CA LEU A 391 29.95 -16.31 -0.93
C LEU A 391 29.75 -15.06 -1.80
N TYR A 392 30.50 -14.90 -2.91
CA TYR A 392 30.49 -13.67 -3.70
C TYR A 392 29.12 -13.39 -4.35
N ASN A 393 28.35 -14.44 -4.64
CA ASN A 393 27.02 -14.34 -5.23
C ASN A 393 25.90 -14.33 -4.19
N VAL A 394 26.23 -14.53 -2.91
CA VAL A 394 25.23 -14.60 -1.84
C VAL A 394 24.71 -13.21 -1.52
N THR A 395 23.43 -12.99 -1.73
CA THR A 395 22.73 -11.74 -1.41
C THR A 395 22.00 -11.80 -0.08
N SER A 396 21.61 -13.00 0.36
CA SER A 396 20.74 -13.18 1.53
C SER A 396 21.18 -14.35 2.42
N ILE A 397 21.17 -14.14 3.73
CA ILE A 397 21.33 -15.19 4.74
C ILE A 397 20.11 -15.20 5.66
N TYR A 398 19.40 -16.32 5.67
CA TYR A 398 18.28 -16.65 6.54
C TYR A 398 18.74 -17.57 7.68
N GLY A 399 19.17 -16.96 8.77
CA GLY A 399 19.79 -17.60 9.92
C GLY A 399 20.86 -16.71 10.53
N SER A 400 21.95 -17.29 11.01
CA SER A 400 23.01 -16.56 11.70
C SER A 400 24.30 -16.52 10.87
N LEU A 401 25.02 -15.40 10.99
CA LEU A 401 26.36 -15.21 10.46
C LEU A 401 27.31 -14.92 11.64
N SER A 402 28.29 -15.78 11.84
CA SER A 402 29.34 -15.63 12.86
C SER A 402 30.70 -15.53 12.18
N VAL A 403 31.44 -14.45 12.45
CA VAL A 403 32.82 -14.28 11.97
C VAL A 403 33.72 -14.24 13.20
N VAL A 404 34.46 -15.32 13.45
CA VAL A 404 35.19 -15.53 14.72
C VAL A 404 36.53 -16.18 14.47
N ASN A 405 37.61 -15.71 15.10
CA ASN A 405 38.96 -16.29 14.95
C ASN A 405 39.36 -16.55 13.49
N THR A 406 39.00 -15.67 12.56
CA THR A 406 39.30 -15.82 11.13
C THR A 406 40.63 -15.16 10.75
N SER A 407 41.31 -15.69 9.75
CA SER A 407 42.46 -15.04 9.10
C SER A 407 42.06 -14.07 7.99
N MET A 408 40.76 -13.89 7.73
CA MET A 408 40.26 -12.95 6.72
C MET A 408 40.70 -11.51 7.05
N ILE A 409 41.30 -10.85 6.05
CA ILE A 409 41.77 -9.46 6.15
C ILE A 409 40.61 -8.46 5.91
N GLY A 410 39.44 -8.94 5.46
CA GLY A 410 38.25 -8.13 5.26
C GLY A 410 37.00 -8.94 4.89
N LEU A 411 35.89 -8.25 4.68
CA LEU A 411 34.59 -8.84 4.34
C LEU A 411 34.31 -8.86 2.84
N SER A 412 35.34 -8.77 1.99
CA SER A 412 35.18 -8.85 0.54
C SER A 412 34.45 -10.12 0.07
N PRO A 413 34.49 -11.28 0.76
CA PRO A 413 33.66 -12.41 0.37
C PRO A 413 32.16 -12.20 0.51
N LEU A 414 31.72 -11.27 1.34
CA LEU A 414 30.32 -10.93 1.60
C LEU A 414 29.91 -9.61 0.92
N TRP A 415 30.65 -9.16 -0.10
CA TRP A 415 30.46 -7.83 -0.70
C TRP A 415 29.05 -7.62 -1.30
N ASN A 416 28.41 -8.69 -1.75
CA ASN A 416 27.06 -8.68 -2.32
C ASN A 416 25.97 -9.03 -1.30
N LEU A 417 26.33 -9.30 -0.03
CA LEU A 417 25.37 -9.59 1.02
C LEU A 417 24.57 -8.32 1.32
N ARG A 418 23.27 -8.36 1.04
CA ARG A 418 22.32 -7.26 1.23
C ARG A 418 21.40 -7.48 2.43
N ARG A 419 21.15 -8.75 2.77
CA ARG A 419 20.14 -9.16 3.75
C ARG A 419 20.67 -10.23 4.70
N LEU A 420 20.56 -9.97 6.00
CA LEU A 420 20.82 -10.93 7.07
C LEU A 420 19.61 -10.93 8.01
N CYS A 421 18.88 -12.04 8.08
CA CYS A 421 17.69 -12.16 8.91
C CYS A 421 17.73 -13.47 9.71
N ASN A 422 17.55 -13.38 11.03
CA ASN A 422 17.38 -14.56 11.89
C ASN A 422 15.99 -14.51 12.55
N PRO A 423 15.00 -15.27 12.04
CA PRO A 423 13.67 -15.29 12.65
C PRO A 423 13.64 -16.06 13.99
N SER A 424 14.69 -16.83 14.33
CA SER A 424 14.68 -17.66 15.53
C SER A 424 14.91 -16.84 16.80
N ARG A 425 14.07 -17.09 17.81
CA ARG A 425 14.05 -16.43 19.13
C ARG A 425 15.29 -16.63 20.02
N GLU A 426 16.33 -17.28 19.52
CA GLU A 426 17.60 -17.34 20.24
C GLU A 426 18.23 -15.95 20.21
N LYS A 427 17.93 -15.18 21.27
CA LYS A 427 18.55 -13.90 21.66
C LYS A 427 19.72 -13.56 20.74
N PHE A 428 19.44 -12.75 19.73
CA PHE A 428 20.49 -12.25 18.87
C PHE A 428 21.33 -11.27 19.70
N GLN A 429 22.32 -11.80 20.42
CA GLN A 429 23.40 -10.98 20.94
C GLN A 429 24.26 -10.57 19.74
N GLN A 430 23.86 -9.52 19.04
CA GLN A 430 24.83 -8.84 18.19
C GLN A 430 25.60 -7.80 18.99
N LYS A 431 26.77 -8.26 19.42
CA LYS A 431 27.99 -7.47 19.45
C LYS A 431 28.58 -7.38 18.03
N LEU A 432 27.78 -7.00 17.02
CA LEU A 432 28.35 -6.41 15.80
C LEU A 432 28.66 -4.96 16.16
N ARG A 433 29.89 -4.71 16.64
CA ARG A 433 30.45 -3.36 16.55
C ARG A 433 30.40 -2.99 15.07
N TYR A 434 29.67 -1.92 14.76
CA TYR A 434 29.63 -1.23 13.47
C TYR A 434 30.92 -1.50 12.66
N MET A 435 30.82 -2.42 11.71
CA MET A 435 31.70 -2.47 10.55
C MET A 435 30.76 -2.19 9.38
N GLU A 436 30.89 -1.00 8.80
CA GLU A 436 30.10 -0.57 7.66
C GLU A 436 30.37 -1.54 6.49
N LEU A 437 29.40 -2.40 6.22
CA LEU A 437 29.28 -3.05 4.92
C LEU A 437 28.49 -2.08 4.04
N PRO A 438 29.08 -1.51 2.98
CA PRO A 438 28.48 -0.41 2.22
C PRO A 438 27.17 -0.78 1.48
N ASN A 439 26.77 -2.05 1.47
CA ASN A 439 25.65 -2.57 0.68
C ASN A 439 24.54 -3.26 1.51
N ILE A 440 24.57 -3.21 2.86
CA ILE A 440 23.48 -3.79 3.65
C ILE A 440 22.29 -2.83 3.66
N VAL A 441 21.19 -3.25 3.02
CA VAL A 441 19.95 -2.46 2.87
C VAL A 441 19.00 -2.69 4.05
N SER A 442 19.11 -3.81 4.76
CA SER A 442 18.29 -4.10 5.95
C SER A 442 19.02 -4.97 6.97
N VAL A 443 19.19 -4.46 8.19
CA VAL A 443 19.46 -5.26 9.40
C VAL A 443 18.24 -5.11 10.29
N SER A 444 17.42 -6.14 10.43
CA SER A 444 16.36 -6.13 11.45
C SER A 444 17.04 -6.16 12.81
N GLN A 445 16.96 -5.07 13.57
CA GLN A 445 17.41 -5.06 14.96
C GLN A 445 16.45 -5.94 15.77
N VAL A 446 16.96 -7.08 16.25
CA VAL A 446 16.25 -8.02 17.14
C VAL A 446 16.39 -7.56 18.59
#